data_AF-A0A377W2D8-F1
#
_entry.id   AF-A0A377W2D8-F1
#
_cell.length_a   1.000
_cell.length_b   1.000
_cell.length_c   1.000
_cell.angle_alpha   90.00
_cell.angle_beta   90.00
_cell.angle_gamma   90.00
#
_symmetry.space_group_name_H-M   'P 1'
#
loop_
_entity.id
_entity.type
_entity.pdbx_description
1 polymer ?
#
loop_
_entity_poly.entity_id
_entity_poly.type
_entity_poly.pdbx_seq_one_letter_code
_entity_poly.pdbx_strand_id
1 'polypeptide(L)'
;MATLTTWMNNVRVGTLTRQANGAHSFRYDEEWLRSLRARPLSLSLPLQYGNITADAVYHYFDNLLPDSPQVRDRIVRRYQARSKQPFDLLAEVGRDSVGAVTLLPPGEEAHLEGLRWQTLDEAQLTALLTAYQSDIPLGMITGQDDFRISVAGAQEKTALLRMGEQWCIPQGATPTTHIIKLPIGEIKQPNATLDLRESVDNEYLCLALARELGLAVPEAEIIATPRIRALAVTRFDRRWAQEGRVLLRLPQEDLCQAFGLPSAMKYESDGGPGIAAIMTFLLGSSEALKDRYDFMKFMVFQWLTGATDGHAKKLLNLPVARRQLPLNTVLRHYFGVSGAGRHGTASARSEAVDGAQCHKRA
;
A
#
# COMPACT_ATOMS: atom_id res chain seq x y z
N MET A 1 11.00 -22.50 -14.94
CA MET A 1 9.88 -21.53 -15.04
C MET A 1 8.97 -21.77 -13.84
N ALA A 2 8.53 -20.72 -13.16
CA ALA A 2 7.63 -20.82 -12.01
C ALA A 2 6.41 -19.93 -12.24
N THR A 3 5.24 -20.33 -11.74
CA THR A 3 3.99 -19.61 -11.96
C THR A 3 3.21 -19.39 -10.67
N LEU A 4 2.42 -18.32 -10.63
CA LEU A 4 1.44 -18.02 -9.60
C LEU A 4 0.12 -17.68 -10.28
N THR A 5 -0.95 -18.35 -9.86
CA THR A 5 -2.31 -18.04 -10.29
C THR A 5 -2.76 -16.77 -9.62
N THR A 6 -3.23 -15.80 -10.42
CA THR A 6 -3.71 -14.51 -9.94
C THR A 6 -5.23 -14.53 -9.90
N TRP A 7 -5.77 -14.29 -8.72
CA TRP A 7 -7.19 -14.25 -8.43
C TRP A 7 -7.63 -12.84 -8.05
N MET A 8 -8.88 -12.53 -8.35
CA MET A 8 -9.57 -11.35 -7.85
C MET A 8 -10.84 -11.81 -7.16
N ASN A 9 -10.84 -11.74 -5.83
CA ASN A 9 -11.80 -12.47 -5.00
C ASN A 9 -11.75 -13.98 -5.34
N ASN A 10 -12.84 -14.60 -5.80
CA ASN A 10 -12.90 -16.01 -6.20
C ASN A 10 -12.81 -16.24 -7.72
N VAL A 11 -12.46 -15.21 -8.50
CA VAL A 11 -12.39 -15.33 -9.97
C VAL A 11 -10.94 -15.31 -10.42
N ARG A 12 -10.56 -16.30 -11.23
CA ARG A 12 -9.23 -16.36 -11.83
C ARG A 12 -9.09 -15.24 -12.87
N VAL A 13 -8.06 -14.40 -12.70
CA VAL A 13 -7.75 -13.27 -13.59
C VAL A 13 -6.67 -13.62 -14.58
N GLY A 14 -5.69 -14.42 -14.17
CA GLY A 14 -4.55 -14.74 -15.01
C GLY A 14 -3.44 -15.49 -14.29
N THR A 15 -2.25 -15.43 -14.85
CA THR A 15 -1.08 -16.13 -14.33
C THR A 15 0.16 -15.25 -14.44
N LEU A 16 0.79 -14.98 -13.30
CA LEU A 16 2.12 -14.40 -13.21
C LEU A 16 3.15 -15.52 -13.39
N THR A 17 4.12 -15.29 -14.26
CA THR A 17 5.18 -16.23 -14.58
C THR A 17 6.54 -15.58 -14.37
N ARG A 18 7.44 -16.28 -13.68
CA ARG A 18 8.87 -15.99 -13.71
C ARG A 18 9.60 -16.94 -14.65
N GLN A 19 10.25 -16.37 -15.65
CA GLN A 19 11.09 -17.06 -16.63
C GLN A 19 12.42 -17.51 -16.03
N ALA A 20 13.13 -18.42 -16.71
CA ALA A 20 14.41 -18.93 -16.23
C ALA A 20 15.50 -17.84 -16.12
N ASN A 21 15.42 -16.80 -16.96
CA ASN A 21 16.31 -15.64 -16.93
C ASN A 21 15.90 -14.57 -15.90
N GLY A 22 14.88 -14.84 -15.06
CA GLY A 22 14.37 -13.90 -14.06
C GLY A 22 13.32 -12.90 -14.57
N ALA A 23 13.08 -12.82 -15.88
CA ALA A 23 12.05 -11.95 -16.43
C ALA A 23 10.65 -12.35 -15.94
N HIS A 24 9.81 -11.34 -15.70
CA HIS A 24 8.43 -11.55 -15.27
C HIS A 24 7.49 -11.32 -16.45
N SER A 25 6.48 -12.17 -16.58
CA SER A 25 5.44 -12.03 -17.59
C SER A 25 4.09 -12.34 -16.97
N PHE A 26 3.06 -11.66 -17.44
CA PHE A 26 1.69 -11.88 -16.99
C PHE A 26 0.82 -12.27 -18.18
N ARG A 27 -0.11 -13.21 -17.98
CA ARG A 27 -1.10 -13.58 -19.00
C ARG A 27 -2.48 -13.55 -18.38
N TYR A 28 -3.39 -12.78 -18.96
CA TYR A 28 -4.80 -12.84 -18.57
C TYR A 28 -5.40 -14.21 -18.94
N ASP A 29 -6.31 -14.68 -18.10
CA ASP A 29 -7.11 -15.86 -18.40
C ASP A 29 -8.13 -15.53 -19.50
N GLU A 30 -8.38 -16.45 -20.42
CA GLU A 30 -9.34 -16.21 -21.51
C GLU A 30 -10.77 -16.05 -21.00
N GLU A 31 -11.14 -16.78 -19.93
CA GLU A 31 -12.45 -16.64 -19.31
C GLU A 31 -12.60 -15.27 -18.67
N TRP A 32 -11.52 -14.74 -18.08
CA TRP A 32 -11.50 -13.38 -17.57
C TRP A 32 -11.69 -12.37 -18.70
N LEU A 33 -10.98 -12.51 -19.82
CA LEU A 33 -11.09 -11.58 -20.96
C LEU A 33 -12.49 -11.58 -21.60
N ARG A 34 -13.17 -12.74 -21.63
CA ARG A 34 -14.55 -12.86 -22.15
C ARG A 34 -15.61 -12.41 -21.16
N SER A 35 -15.27 -12.33 -19.87
CA SER A 35 -16.21 -11.96 -18.82
C SER A 35 -16.69 -10.53 -19.01
N LEU A 36 -18.01 -10.33 -18.92
CA LEU A 36 -18.54 -8.97 -18.81
C LEU A 36 -17.94 -8.24 -17.61
N ARG A 37 -17.51 -8.98 -16.56
CA ARG A 37 -16.91 -8.44 -15.33
C ARG A 37 -15.43 -8.07 -15.42
N ALA A 38 -14.80 -8.34 -16.57
CA ALA A 38 -13.38 -8.12 -16.81
C ALA A 38 -12.96 -6.68 -16.51
N ARG A 39 -11.79 -6.55 -15.90
CA ARG A 39 -11.06 -5.30 -15.71
C ARG A 39 -9.57 -5.63 -15.74
N PRO A 40 -8.70 -4.69 -16.14
CA PRO A 40 -7.28 -4.95 -16.04
C PRO A 40 -6.86 -5.14 -14.58
N LEU A 41 -5.70 -5.76 -14.39
CA LEU A 41 -5.03 -5.89 -13.10
C LEU A 41 -4.51 -4.51 -12.64
N SER A 42 -4.02 -3.72 -13.59
CA SER A 42 -3.50 -2.37 -13.45
C SER A 42 -3.74 -1.60 -14.73
N LEU A 43 -3.89 -0.27 -14.66
CA LEU A 43 -3.95 0.58 -15.83
C LEU A 43 -2.69 0.52 -16.69
N SER A 44 -1.54 0.18 -16.11
CA SER A 44 -0.29 -0.09 -16.86
C SER A 44 -0.25 -1.48 -17.51
N LEU A 45 -1.23 -2.34 -17.20
CA LEU A 45 -1.38 -3.70 -17.71
C LEU A 45 -2.76 -3.88 -18.36
N PRO A 46 -3.06 -3.20 -19.49
CA PRO A 46 -4.37 -3.26 -20.12
C PRO A 46 -4.77 -4.69 -20.52
N LEU A 47 -6.07 -4.94 -20.58
CA LEU A 47 -6.60 -6.24 -21.02
C LEU A 47 -6.14 -6.55 -22.45
N GLN A 48 -5.45 -7.68 -22.61
CA GLN A 48 -5.00 -8.17 -23.92
C GLN A 48 -4.87 -9.70 -23.91
N TYR A 49 -4.95 -10.29 -25.09
CA TYR A 49 -4.63 -11.69 -25.31
C TYR A 49 -3.11 -11.90 -25.39
N GLY A 50 -2.63 -13.06 -24.95
CA GLY A 50 -1.20 -13.38 -24.97
C GLY A 50 -0.43 -12.84 -23.76
N ASN A 51 0.89 -12.97 -23.83
CA ASN A 51 1.78 -12.63 -22.72
C ASN A 51 2.12 -11.14 -22.71
N ILE A 52 2.02 -10.53 -21.54
CA ILE A 52 2.56 -9.20 -21.25
C ILE A 52 3.96 -9.38 -20.69
N THR A 53 4.97 -8.81 -21.34
CA THR A 53 6.39 -8.91 -20.93
C THR A 53 7.04 -7.56 -20.67
N ALA A 54 6.25 -6.49 -20.64
CA ALA A 54 6.74 -5.15 -20.32
C ALA A 54 7.21 -5.07 -18.87
N ASP A 55 8.18 -4.17 -18.59
CA ASP A 55 8.69 -3.93 -17.23
C ASP A 55 7.59 -3.55 -16.24
N ALA A 56 6.50 -2.96 -16.72
CA ALA A 56 5.29 -2.68 -15.94
C ALA A 56 4.74 -3.92 -15.20
N VAL A 57 4.93 -5.14 -15.73
CA VAL A 57 4.56 -6.38 -15.01
C VAL A 57 5.40 -6.51 -13.75
N TYR A 58 6.72 -6.40 -13.87
CA TYR A 58 7.63 -6.46 -12.73
C TYR A 58 7.31 -5.34 -11.73
N HIS A 59 7.19 -4.10 -12.21
CA HIS A 59 6.91 -2.94 -11.37
C HIS A 59 5.58 -3.07 -10.63
N TYR A 60 4.52 -3.56 -11.27
CA TYR A 60 3.22 -3.74 -10.62
C TYR A 60 3.31 -4.66 -9.41
N PHE A 61 3.92 -5.84 -9.58
CA PHE A 61 4.06 -6.83 -8.52
C PHE A 61 5.07 -6.41 -7.45
N ASP A 62 6.18 -5.75 -7.84
CA ASP A 62 7.14 -5.20 -6.88
C ASP A 62 6.49 -4.14 -5.97
N ASN A 63 5.62 -3.29 -6.52
CA ASN A 63 4.92 -2.26 -5.76
C ASN A 63 3.89 -2.79 -4.75
N LEU A 64 3.52 -4.08 -4.80
CA LEU A 64 2.68 -4.74 -3.79
C LEU A 64 3.45 -5.14 -2.52
N LEU A 65 4.77 -5.18 -2.60
CA LEU A 65 5.65 -5.58 -1.49
C LEU A 65 6.06 -4.37 -0.64
N PRO A 66 6.55 -4.60 0.60
CA PRO A 66 7.16 -3.54 1.40
C PRO A 66 8.30 -2.83 0.65
N ASP A 67 8.39 -1.51 0.81
CA ASP A 67 9.45 -0.70 0.17
C ASP A 67 10.79 -0.92 0.89
N SER A 68 10.75 -1.26 2.17
CA SER A 68 11.95 -1.42 3.02
C SER A 68 12.69 -2.72 2.67
N PRO A 69 13.98 -2.66 2.26
CA PRO A 69 14.79 -3.86 2.04
C PRO A 69 14.91 -4.73 3.29
N GLN A 70 14.94 -4.12 4.48
CA GLN A 70 15.03 -4.84 5.76
C GLN A 70 13.79 -5.70 6.01
N VAL A 71 12.59 -5.18 5.68
CA VAL A 71 11.34 -5.95 5.81
C VAL A 71 11.32 -7.10 4.81
N ARG A 72 11.80 -6.89 3.57
CA ARG A 72 11.93 -7.97 2.57
C ARG A 72 12.90 -9.05 3.05
N ASP A 73 14.02 -8.69 3.66
CA ASP A 73 14.99 -9.63 4.22
C ASP A 73 14.40 -10.49 5.32
N ARG A 74 13.55 -9.89 6.18
CA ARG A 74 12.80 -10.61 7.20
C ARG A 74 11.79 -11.57 6.60
N ILE A 75 11.09 -11.20 5.52
CA ILE A 75 10.18 -12.11 4.78
C ILE A 75 10.96 -13.33 4.26
N VAL A 76 12.13 -13.11 3.64
CA VAL A 76 12.99 -14.20 3.16
C VAL A 76 13.37 -15.14 4.30
N ARG A 77 13.83 -14.63 5.43
CA ARG A 77 14.22 -15.45 6.59
C ARG A 77 13.03 -16.20 7.20
N ARG A 78 11.86 -15.57 7.29
CA ARG A 78 10.67 -16.13 7.93
C ARG A 78 10.06 -17.30 7.16
N TYR A 79 9.97 -17.18 5.84
CA TYR A 79 9.35 -18.20 4.99
C TYR A 79 10.35 -19.00 4.16
N GLN A 80 11.64 -18.80 4.39
CA GLN A 80 12.72 -19.41 3.59
C GLN A 80 12.50 -19.18 2.09
N ALA A 81 12.07 -17.96 1.74
CA ALA A 81 11.77 -17.61 0.36
C ALA A 81 13.03 -17.78 -0.50
N ARG A 82 12.86 -18.25 -1.74
CA ARG A 82 13.99 -18.62 -2.61
C ARG A 82 14.90 -17.46 -2.96
N SER A 83 14.37 -16.24 -3.01
CA SER A 83 15.15 -15.02 -3.24
C SER A 83 14.39 -13.77 -2.76
N LYS A 84 15.03 -12.60 -2.90
CA LYS A 84 14.41 -11.29 -2.67
C LYS A 84 13.62 -10.76 -3.88
N GLN A 85 13.52 -11.54 -4.96
CA GLN A 85 12.78 -11.14 -6.16
C GLN A 85 11.27 -11.08 -5.88
N PRO A 86 10.52 -10.17 -6.52
CA PRO A 86 9.10 -9.98 -6.24
C PRO A 86 8.27 -11.26 -6.32
N PHE A 87 8.51 -12.09 -7.35
CA PHE A 87 7.82 -13.37 -7.51
C PHE A 87 7.96 -14.29 -6.29
N ASP A 88 9.18 -14.50 -5.79
CA ASP A 88 9.42 -15.45 -4.69
C ASP A 88 8.85 -14.92 -3.36
N LEU A 89 8.92 -13.61 -3.13
CA LEU A 89 8.32 -13.01 -1.95
C LEU A 89 6.80 -13.13 -1.99
N LEU A 90 6.18 -12.79 -3.13
CA LEU A 90 4.72 -12.88 -3.30
C LEU A 90 4.20 -14.31 -3.32
N ALA A 91 5.01 -15.30 -3.68
CA ALA A 91 4.63 -16.71 -3.52
C ALA A 91 4.35 -17.05 -2.05
N GLU A 92 5.06 -16.42 -1.11
CA GLU A 92 4.89 -16.65 0.32
C GLU A 92 3.83 -15.74 0.94
N VAL A 93 3.83 -14.43 0.62
CA VAL A 93 3.00 -13.42 1.30
C VAL A 93 1.87 -12.83 0.44
N GLY A 94 1.71 -13.25 -0.81
CA GLY A 94 0.78 -12.66 -1.77
C GLY A 94 -0.69 -13.06 -1.62
N ARG A 95 -1.06 -13.78 -0.55
CA ARG A 95 -2.43 -14.25 -0.31
C ARG A 95 -3.40 -13.10 0.02
N ASP A 96 -2.93 -12.12 0.79
CA ASP A 96 -3.67 -10.88 1.09
C ASP A 96 -2.79 -9.64 0.85
N SER A 97 -2.93 -9.04 -0.34
CA SER A 97 -2.20 -7.84 -0.76
C SER A 97 -3.07 -6.57 -0.71
N VAL A 98 -2.49 -5.41 -0.99
CA VAL A 98 -3.28 -4.20 -1.33
C VAL A 98 -4.11 -4.44 -2.59
N GLY A 99 -5.34 -3.92 -2.59
CA GLY A 99 -6.33 -4.16 -3.63
C GLY A 99 -6.96 -5.54 -3.52
N ALA A 100 -7.36 -6.10 -4.67
CA ALA A 100 -8.08 -7.37 -4.73
C ALA A 100 -7.26 -8.55 -5.26
N VAL A 101 -5.96 -8.36 -5.43
CA VAL A 101 -5.09 -9.40 -5.96
C VAL A 101 -4.76 -10.42 -4.87
N THR A 102 -5.03 -11.68 -5.18
CA THR A 102 -4.59 -12.84 -4.41
C THR A 102 -3.72 -13.71 -5.32
N LEU A 103 -2.50 -13.99 -4.88
CA LEU A 103 -1.54 -14.82 -5.61
C LEU A 103 -1.41 -16.16 -4.92
N LEU A 104 -1.71 -17.23 -5.65
CA LEU A 104 -1.68 -18.60 -5.14
C LEU A 104 -0.77 -19.47 -6.02
N PRO A 105 -0.11 -20.48 -5.43
CA PRO A 105 0.53 -21.54 -6.21
C PRO A 105 -0.44 -22.21 -7.19
N PRO A 106 0.05 -22.81 -8.28
CA PRO A 106 -0.79 -23.57 -9.21
C PRO A 106 -1.51 -24.71 -8.48
N GLY A 107 -2.80 -24.88 -8.77
CA GLY A 107 -3.65 -25.92 -8.14
C GLY A 107 -4.37 -25.48 -6.87
N GLU A 108 -4.01 -24.34 -6.28
CA GLU A 108 -4.78 -23.73 -5.19
C GLU A 108 -5.87 -22.78 -5.74
N GLU A 109 -7.03 -22.79 -5.10
CA GLU A 109 -8.19 -21.97 -5.46
C GLU A 109 -8.48 -20.89 -4.40
N ALA A 110 -9.02 -19.76 -4.86
CA ALA A 110 -9.49 -18.70 -3.98
C ALA A 110 -10.99 -18.86 -3.70
N HIS A 111 -11.35 -18.99 -2.43
CA HIS A 111 -12.75 -19.07 -1.99
C HIS A 111 -13.18 -17.78 -1.29
N LEU A 112 -14.42 -17.36 -1.54
CA LEU A 112 -15.04 -16.18 -0.90
C LEU A 112 -15.80 -16.52 0.39
N GLU A 113 -16.29 -17.75 0.50
CA GLU A 113 -17.08 -18.23 1.64
C GLU A 113 -16.21 -18.97 2.65
N GLY A 114 -16.71 -19.10 3.88
CA GLY A 114 -15.98 -19.79 4.95
C GLY A 114 -14.82 -18.95 5.47
N LEU A 115 -15.10 -17.70 5.87
CA LEU A 115 -14.15 -16.87 6.59
C LEU A 115 -13.65 -17.64 7.82
N ARG A 116 -12.33 -17.77 7.95
CA ARG A 116 -11.66 -18.46 9.06
C ARG A 116 -10.69 -17.50 9.72
N TRP A 117 -10.72 -17.45 11.03
CA TRP A 117 -9.87 -16.56 11.80
C TRP A 117 -9.61 -17.11 13.20
N GLN A 118 -8.53 -16.61 13.80
CA GLN A 118 -8.21 -16.82 15.20
C GLN A 118 -8.36 -15.48 15.94
N THR A 119 -9.22 -15.43 16.95
CA THR A 119 -9.34 -14.28 17.85
C THR A 119 -8.08 -14.12 18.71
N LEU A 120 -7.65 -12.89 18.90
CA LEU A 120 -6.51 -12.52 19.74
C LEU A 120 -6.99 -11.99 21.09
N ASP A 121 -6.39 -12.49 22.17
CA ASP A 121 -6.43 -11.81 23.47
C ASP A 121 -5.42 -10.63 23.52
N GLU A 122 -5.44 -9.86 24.61
CA GLU A 122 -4.55 -8.70 24.76
C GLU A 122 -3.06 -9.07 24.77
N ALA A 123 -2.70 -10.22 25.36
CA ALA A 123 -1.31 -10.66 25.44
C ALA A 123 -0.80 -11.09 24.06
N GLN A 124 -1.62 -11.81 23.30
CA GLN A 124 -1.35 -12.21 21.93
C GLN A 124 -1.27 -11.01 20.99
N LEU A 125 -2.22 -10.06 21.11
CA LEU A 125 -2.18 -8.81 20.35
C LEU A 125 -0.91 -8.01 20.67
N THR A 126 -0.55 -7.89 21.95
CA THR A 126 0.68 -7.21 22.37
C THR A 126 1.91 -7.87 21.75
N ALA A 127 2.01 -9.20 21.84
CA ALA A 127 3.11 -9.95 21.26
C ALA A 127 3.24 -9.69 19.75
N LEU A 128 2.11 -9.74 19.02
CA LEU A 128 2.05 -9.49 17.58
C LEU A 128 2.51 -8.06 17.23
N LEU A 129 2.00 -7.04 17.93
CA LEU A 129 2.33 -5.64 17.66
C LEU A 129 3.78 -5.29 18.04
N THR A 130 4.38 -6.01 18.99
CA THR A 130 5.80 -5.83 19.36
C THR A 130 6.77 -6.71 18.55
N ALA A 131 6.28 -7.60 17.68
CA ALA A 131 7.10 -8.61 17.01
C ALA A 131 8.22 -8.03 16.11
N TYR A 132 8.04 -6.81 15.57
CA TYR A 132 9.06 -6.12 14.77
C TYR A 132 10.35 -5.86 15.56
N GLN A 133 10.27 -5.79 16.90
CA GLN A 133 11.42 -5.64 17.80
C GLN A 133 12.26 -6.92 17.88
N SER A 134 11.74 -8.06 17.39
CA SER A 134 12.40 -9.37 17.36
C SER A 134 12.65 -9.85 15.92
N ASP A 135 12.81 -8.92 14.97
CA ASP A 135 13.08 -9.18 13.55
C ASP A 135 11.99 -9.98 12.80
N ILE A 136 10.76 -10.00 13.30
CA ILE A 136 9.63 -10.64 12.65
C ILE A 136 8.97 -9.66 11.66
N PRO A 137 8.81 -10.02 10.37
CA PRO A 137 8.19 -9.14 9.39
C PRO A 137 6.67 -9.04 9.62
N LEU A 138 6.12 -7.82 9.54
CA LEU A 138 4.67 -7.56 9.49
C LEU A 138 3.85 -8.25 10.60
N GLY A 139 4.41 -8.49 11.78
CA GLY A 139 3.71 -9.18 12.87
C GLY A 139 3.47 -10.68 12.64
N MET A 140 4.14 -11.31 11.68
CA MET A 140 3.98 -12.72 11.30
C MET A 140 4.68 -13.67 12.28
N ILE A 141 4.20 -13.67 13.53
CA ILE A 141 4.77 -14.38 14.68
C ILE A 141 4.93 -15.90 14.45
N THR A 142 5.95 -16.48 15.09
CA THR A 142 6.24 -17.92 15.03
C THR A 142 5.09 -18.72 15.62
N GLY A 143 4.60 -19.75 14.90
CA GLY A 143 3.42 -20.53 15.27
C GLY A 143 2.12 -20.12 14.58
N GLN A 144 2.14 -19.07 13.75
CA GLN A 144 1.02 -18.59 12.94
C GLN A 144 1.36 -18.64 11.44
N ASP A 145 1.62 -19.85 10.90
CA ASP A 145 2.17 -20.01 9.53
C ASP A 145 1.18 -19.66 8.40
N ASP A 146 -0.11 -19.58 8.73
CA ASP A 146 -1.16 -19.16 7.81
C ASP A 146 -1.29 -17.64 7.68
N PHE A 147 -0.65 -16.86 8.57
CA PHE A 147 -0.71 -15.40 8.51
C PHE A 147 0.24 -14.87 7.45
N ARG A 148 -0.29 -14.59 6.25
CA ARG A 148 0.49 -14.24 5.04
C ARG A 148 -0.07 -12.98 4.38
N ILE A 149 0.48 -11.83 4.76
CA ILE A 149 0.04 -10.50 4.31
C ILE A 149 1.15 -9.75 3.59
N SER A 150 0.78 -8.92 2.60
CA SER A 150 1.70 -8.01 1.91
C SER A 150 1.14 -6.59 1.90
N VAL A 151 1.86 -5.65 2.54
CA VAL A 151 1.45 -4.24 2.62
C VAL A 151 2.63 -3.33 2.26
N ALA A 152 2.45 -2.51 1.22
CA ALA A 152 3.49 -1.62 0.71
C ALA A 152 3.82 -0.44 1.64
N GLY A 153 5.00 0.18 1.42
CA GLY A 153 5.55 1.31 2.17
C GLY A 153 6.71 0.93 3.11
N ALA A 154 7.38 1.94 3.67
CA ALA A 154 8.62 1.77 4.44
C ALA A 154 8.43 1.61 5.96
N GLN A 155 7.40 2.23 6.55
CA GLN A 155 7.09 2.13 7.98
C GLN A 155 6.66 0.71 8.39
N GLU A 156 7.05 0.29 9.60
CA GLU A 156 6.60 -0.95 10.20
C GLU A 156 5.07 -0.97 10.37
N LYS A 157 4.45 -2.04 9.85
CA LYS A 157 3.01 -2.20 9.85
C LYS A 157 2.63 -3.67 9.79
N THR A 158 1.43 -3.98 10.20
CA THR A 158 0.79 -5.28 9.97
C THR A 158 -0.64 -5.05 9.47
N ALA A 159 -1.41 -6.10 9.26
CA ALA A 159 -2.81 -6.00 8.89
C ALA A 159 -3.60 -7.11 9.59
N LEU A 160 -4.75 -6.76 10.16
CA LEU A 160 -5.57 -7.68 10.95
C LEU A 160 -7.02 -7.66 10.47
N LEU A 161 -7.75 -8.73 10.81
CA LEU A 161 -9.20 -8.77 10.70
C LEU A 161 -9.81 -8.22 12.00
N ARG A 162 -10.86 -7.41 11.89
CA ARG A 162 -11.69 -6.98 13.02
C ARG A 162 -13.06 -7.62 12.88
N MET A 163 -13.47 -8.39 13.89
CA MET A 163 -14.80 -9.02 13.98
C MET A 163 -15.51 -8.44 15.21
N GLY A 164 -16.47 -7.55 14.96
CA GLY A 164 -17.05 -6.73 16.04
C GLY A 164 -15.95 -5.94 16.76
N GLU A 165 -15.82 -6.11 18.07
CA GLU A 165 -14.79 -5.45 18.89
C GLU A 165 -13.48 -6.26 19.02
N GLN A 166 -13.37 -7.41 18.36
CA GLN A 166 -12.22 -8.30 18.52
C GLN A 166 -11.25 -8.22 17.36
N TRP A 167 -9.95 -8.19 17.69
CA TRP A 167 -8.87 -8.34 16.73
C TRP A 167 -8.61 -9.82 16.45
N CYS A 168 -8.41 -10.16 15.17
CA CYS A 168 -8.24 -11.52 14.73
C CYS A 168 -7.12 -11.64 13.68
N ILE A 169 -6.43 -12.79 13.70
CA ILE A 169 -5.55 -13.23 12.61
C ILE A 169 -6.41 -13.96 11.57
N PRO A 170 -6.46 -13.50 10.31
CA PRO A 170 -7.16 -14.24 9.26
C PRO A 170 -6.39 -15.51 8.88
N GLN A 171 -7.13 -16.56 8.52
CA GLN A 171 -6.58 -17.82 8.04
C GLN A 171 -6.92 -18.06 6.56
N GLY A 172 -6.00 -18.68 5.83
CA GLY A 172 -6.16 -19.00 4.41
C GLY A 172 -6.32 -17.74 3.54
N ALA A 173 -7.41 -17.67 2.78
CA ALA A 173 -7.71 -16.53 1.90
C ALA A 173 -8.59 -15.45 2.56
N THR A 174 -8.87 -15.56 3.87
CA THR A 174 -9.65 -14.57 4.63
C THR A 174 -8.96 -13.21 4.55
N PRO A 175 -9.62 -12.13 4.08
CA PRO A 175 -9.00 -10.82 4.00
C PRO A 175 -8.83 -10.16 5.36
N THR A 176 -7.77 -9.38 5.53
CA THR A 176 -7.68 -8.37 6.60
C THR A 176 -8.64 -7.20 6.34
N THR A 177 -9.00 -6.45 7.38
CA THR A 177 -9.88 -5.27 7.31
C THR A 177 -9.20 -3.99 7.78
N HIS A 178 -8.09 -4.09 8.50
CA HIS A 178 -7.36 -2.93 9.03
C HIS A 178 -5.88 -3.08 8.73
N ILE A 179 -5.23 -1.96 8.43
CA ILE A 179 -3.77 -1.84 8.47
C ILE A 179 -3.41 -1.26 9.83
N ILE A 180 -2.56 -1.95 10.57
CA ILE A 180 -2.08 -1.50 11.87
C ILE A 180 -0.69 -0.91 11.68
N LYS A 181 -0.55 0.39 11.93
CA LYS A 181 0.71 1.12 11.80
C LYS A 181 1.38 1.22 13.16
N LEU A 182 2.65 0.86 13.21
CA LEU A 182 3.44 0.86 14.43
C LEU A 182 4.27 2.15 14.53
N PRO A 183 4.66 2.58 15.74
CA PRO A 183 5.50 3.75 15.92
C PRO A 183 6.81 3.63 15.13
N ILE A 184 7.18 4.68 14.40
CA ILE A 184 8.40 4.73 13.57
C ILE A 184 9.66 4.78 14.43
N GLY A 185 9.60 5.47 15.58
CA GLY A 185 10.77 5.71 16.43
C GLY A 185 11.63 6.86 15.92
N GLU A 186 12.94 6.76 16.06
CA GLU A 186 13.90 7.79 15.63
C GLU A 186 14.56 7.40 14.30
N ILE A 187 14.57 8.31 13.33
CA ILE A 187 15.31 8.15 12.07
C ILE A 187 16.57 8.99 12.13
N LYS A 188 17.73 8.34 12.18
CA LYS A 188 19.03 9.02 12.07
C LYS A 188 19.34 9.34 10.61
N GLN A 189 19.42 10.62 10.28
CA GLN A 189 19.94 11.12 9.02
C GLN A 189 21.36 11.66 9.24
N PRO A 190 22.20 11.78 8.19
CA PRO A 190 23.58 12.26 8.33
C PRO A 190 23.70 13.61 9.06
N ASN A 191 22.69 14.48 8.90
CA ASN A 191 22.73 15.86 9.39
C ASN A 191 21.66 16.17 10.45
N ALA A 192 20.78 15.23 10.81
CA ALA A 192 19.70 15.42 11.78
C ALA A 192 19.13 14.08 12.27
N THR A 193 18.61 14.04 13.50
CA THR A 193 17.73 12.94 13.95
C THR A 193 16.30 13.41 13.86
N LEU A 194 15.49 12.71 13.08
CA LEU A 194 14.06 12.94 13.00
C LEU A 194 13.36 12.07 14.05
N ASP A 195 12.82 12.71 15.08
CA ASP A 195 12.07 12.04 16.13
C ASP A 195 10.60 11.85 15.71
N LEU A 196 10.20 10.59 15.49
CA LEU A 196 8.85 10.17 15.11
C LEU A 196 8.29 9.15 16.10
N ARG A 197 8.73 9.21 17.37
CA ARG A 197 8.23 8.33 18.44
C ARG A 197 6.71 8.45 18.62
N GLU A 198 6.17 9.65 18.43
CA GLU A 198 4.73 9.95 18.51
C GLU A 198 4.01 9.88 17.15
N SER A 199 4.56 9.13 16.17
CA SER A 199 3.99 9.00 14.82
C SER A 199 2.55 8.48 14.81
N VAL A 200 2.15 7.68 15.80
CA VAL A 200 0.76 7.18 15.93
C VAL A 200 -0.21 8.34 16.23
N ASP A 201 0.08 9.14 17.25
CA ASP A 201 -0.78 10.26 17.66
C ASP A 201 -0.77 11.38 16.62
N ASN A 202 0.40 11.65 16.02
CA ASN A 202 0.54 12.59 14.91
C ASN A 202 -0.37 12.21 13.74
N GLU A 203 -0.29 10.95 13.29
CA GLU A 203 -1.08 10.49 12.16
C GLU A 203 -2.59 10.45 12.47
N TYR A 204 -2.96 10.05 13.69
CA TYR A 204 -4.35 10.10 14.14
C TYR A 204 -4.91 11.52 14.12
N LEU A 205 -4.19 12.48 14.70
CA LEU A 205 -4.59 13.89 14.74
C LEU A 205 -4.79 14.45 13.33
N CYS A 206 -3.86 14.17 12.44
CA CYS A 206 -3.91 14.71 11.10
C CYS A 206 -5.02 14.05 10.25
N LEU A 207 -5.34 12.76 10.48
CA LEU A 207 -6.53 12.11 9.89
C LEU A 207 -7.83 12.71 10.44
N ALA A 208 -7.90 12.97 11.74
CA ALA A 208 -9.06 13.63 12.35
C ALA A 208 -9.26 15.04 11.78
N LEU A 209 -8.19 15.84 11.68
CA LEU A 209 -8.23 17.18 11.09
C LEU A 209 -8.66 17.14 9.61
N ALA A 210 -8.11 16.21 8.82
CA ALA A 210 -8.49 16.04 7.43
C ALA A 210 -9.99 15.75 7.28
N ARG A 211 -10.53 14.87 8.14
CA ARG A 211 -11.95 14.53 8.18
C ARG A 211 -12.83 15.74 8.53
N GLU A 212 -12.46 16.51 9.55
CA GLU A 212 -13.17 17.74 9.95
C GLU A 212 -13.15 18.80 8.84
N LEU A 213 -12.08 18.85 8.04
CA LEU A 213 -11.99 19.72 6.86
C LEU A 213 -12.72 19.16 5.62
N GLY A 214 -13.43 18.03 5.77
CA GLY A 214 -14.20 17.40 4.70
C GLY A 214 -13.33 16.80 3.61
N LEU A 215 -12.15 16.26 3.95
CA LEU A 215 -11.38 15.40 3.05
C LEU A 215 -11.85 13.95 3.20
N ALA A 216 -11.87 13.21 2.08
CA ALA A 216 -12.15 11.79 2.08
C ALA A 216 -10.92 11.01 2.59
N VAL A 217 -10.95 10.65 3.87
CA VAL A 217 -9.89 9.90 4.56
C VAL A 217 -10.45 8.64 5.21
N PRO A 218 -9.65 7.58 5.39
CA PRO A 218 -10.10 6.38 6.06
C PRO A 218 -10.45 6.65 7.53
N GLU A 219 -11.35 5.82 8.06
CA GLU A 219 -11.54 5.71 9.50
C GLU A 219 -10.26 5.16 10.14
N ALA A 220 -9.95 5.67 11.32
CA ALA A 220 -8.81 5.23 12.09
C ALA A 220 -9.09 5.41 13.57
N GLU A 221 -8.51 4.52 14.37
CA GLU A 221 -8.55 4.55 15.83
C GLU A 221 -7.17 4.23 16.38
N ILE A 222 -6.88 4.71 17.58
CA ILE A 222 -5.69 4.30 18.30
C ILE A 222 -6.02 3.04 19.09
N ILE A 223 -5.27 1.97 18.84
CA ILE A 223 -5.27 0.79 19.68
C ILE A 223 -4.10 0.87 20.65
N ALA A 224 -4.34 0.48 21.90
CA ALA A 224 -3.32 0.50 22.94
C ALA A 224 -3.32 -0.83 23.67
N THR A 225 -2.12 -1.35 23.90
CA THR A 225 -1.87 -2.39 24.88
C THR A 225 -0.89 -1.84 25.93
N PRO A 226 -0.65 -2.53 27.05
CA PRO A 226 0.26 -2.04 28.09
C PRO A 226 1.68 -1.70 27.60
N ARG A 227 2.12 -2.23 26.45
CA ARG A 227 3.47 -2.03 25.91
C ARG A 227 3.55 -1.18 24.65
N ILE A 228 2.46 -1.01 23.91
CA ILE A 228 2.51 -0.36 22.60
C ILE A 228 1.21 0.34 22.25
N ARG A 229 1.35 1.52 21.64
CA ARG A 229 0.27 2.22 20.93
C ARG A 229 0.47 2.02 19.45
N ALA A 230 -0.60 1.74 18.72
CA ALA A 230 -0.58 1.60 17.28
C ALA A 230 -1.82 2.26 16.67
N LEU A 231 -1.75 2.62 15.39
CA LEU A 231 -2.86 3.19 14.66
C LEU A 231 -3.53 2.10 13.81
N ALA A 232 -4.77 1.77 14.11
CA ALA A 232 -5.58 0.90 13.26
C ALA A 232 -6.32 1.74 12.23
N VAL A 233 -6.00 1.57 10.94
CA VAL A 233 -6.63 2.28 9.82
C VAL A 233 -7.53 1.31 9.06
N THR A 234 -8.81 1.63 8.95
CA THR A 234 -9.79 0.81 8.21
C THR A 234 -9.45 0.79 6.72
N ARG A 235 -9.41 -0.41 6.16
CA ARG A 235 -9.09 -0.64 4.76
C ARG A 235 -10.28 -0.30 3.87
N PHE A 236 -10.10 0.69 3.01
CA PHE A 236 -11.09 1.06 2.00
C PHE A 236 -11.05 0.18 0.75
N ASP A 237 -10.06 -0.71 0.62
CA ASP A 237 -10.03 -1.78 -0.40
C ASP A 237 -10.72 -3.08 0.07
N ARG A 238 -11.56 -2.99 1.12
CA ARG A 238 -12.30 -4.10 1.72
C ARG A 238 -13.73 -3.68 1.96
N ARG A 239 -14.70 -4.58 1.72
CA ARG A 239 -16.12 -4.28 1.94
C ARG A 239 -16.90 -5.52 2.30
N TRP A 240 -17.64 -5.46 3.41
CA TRP A 240 -18.61 -6.47 3.79
C TRP A 240 -19.78 -6.51 2.81
N ALA A 241 -20.24 -7.71 2.47
CA ALA A 241 -21.37 -7.98 1.60
C ALA A 241 -22.21 -9.14 2.18
N GLN A 242 -23.40 -9.36 1.60
CA GLN A 242 -24.33 -10.42 2.02
C GLN A 242 -24.57 -10.41 3.54
N GLU A 243 -24.99 -9.27 4.06
CA GLU A 243 -25.28 -9.09 5.51
C GLU A 243 -24.11 -9.45 6.41
N GLY A 244 -22.87 -9.21 5.96
CA GLY A 244 -21.66 -9.46 6.74
C GLY A 244 -21.11 -10.88 6.64
N ARG A 245 -21.64 -11.73 5.74
CA ARG A 245 -21.14 -13.10 5.55
C ARG A 245 -19.92 -13.18 4.64
N VAL A 246 -19.77 -12.24 3.71
CA VAL A 246 -18.68 -12.24 2.73
C VAL A 246 -17.91 -10.94 2.84
N LEU A 247 -16.59 -11.05 2.98
CA LEU A 247 -15.68 -9.91 2.95
C LEU A 247 -15.04 -9.80 1.55
N LEU A 248 -15.49 -8.84 0.76
CA LEU A 248 -14.98 -8.61 -0.60
C LEU A 248 -13.72 -7.76 -0.57
N ARG A 249 -12.75 -8.09 -1.44
CA ARG A 249 -11.64 -7.22 -1.78
C ARG A 249 -12.01 -6.34 -2.97
N LEU A 250 -11.68 -5.05 -2.90
CA LEU A 250 -11.91 -4.08 -3.96
C LEU A 250 -10.60 -3.87 -4.75
N PRO A 251 -10.61 -4.00 -6.10
CA PRO A 251 -9.42 -3.79 -6.92
C PRO A 251 -8.91 -2.37 -6.74
N GLN A 252 -7.62 -2.21 -6.43
CA GLN A 252 -7.00 -0.93 -6.16
C GLN A 252 -5.53 -0.97 -6.59
N GLU A 253 -5.02 0.16 -7.05
CA GLU A 253 -3.60 0.39 -7.28
C GLU A 253 -3.16 1.80 -6.87
N ASP A 254 -1.85 1.99 -6.67
CA ASP A 254 -1.25 3.32 -6.46
C ASP A 254 -0.80 3.97 -7.79
N LEU A 255 -0.36 5.23 -7.74
CA LEU A 255 0.04 5.93 -8.96
C LEU A 255 1.30 5.35 -9.62
N CYS A 256 2.27 4.83 -8.85
CA CYS A 256 3.42 4.17 -9.47
C CYS A 256 2.96 2.96 -10.28
N GLN A 257 2.04 2.16 -9.75
CA GLN A 257 1.45 1.04 -10.49
C GLN A 257 0.66 1.52 -11.71
N ALA A 258 -0.17 2.55 -11.57
CA ALA A 258 -0.99 3.08 -12.67
C ALA A 258 -0.13 3.64 -13.82
N PHE A 259 0.99 4.28 -13.51
CA PHE A 259 1.96 4.77 -14.51
C PHE A 259 2.98 3.71 -14.95
N GLY A 260 2.95 2.49 -14.38
CA GLY A 260 3.90 1.41 -14.70
C GLY A 260 5.34 1.68 -14.22
N LEU A 261 5.50 2.49 -13.18
CA LEU A 261 6.78 2.94 -12.64
C LEU A 261 7.28 2.07 -11.46
N PRO A 262 8.60 1.91 -11.32
CA PRO A 262 9.18 1.24 -10.16
C PRO A 262 8.97 2.07 -8.88
N SER A 263 9.00 1.39 -7.73
CA SER A 263 8.87 2.03 -6.41
C SER A 263 9.96 3.08 -6.12
N ALA A 264 11.14 2.95 -6.75
CA ALA A 264 12.24 3.91 -6.66
C ALA A 264 11.90 5.29 -7.24
N MET A 265 10.99 5.37 -8.21
CA MET A 265 10.55 6.61 -8.85
C MET A 265 9.27 7.17 -8.22
N LYS A 266 9.07 6.95 -6.91
CA LYS A 266 7.87 7.44 -6.22
C LYS A 266 7.91 8.95 -5.95
N TYR A 267 9.09 9.53 -5.79
CA TYR A 267 9.29 10.96 -5.56
C TYR A 267 9.45 11.71 -6.89
N GLU A 268 8.88 12.91 -6.97
CA GLU A 268 9.03 13.79 -8.14
C GLU A 268 10.50 14.17 -8.39
N SER A 269 11.28 14.38 -7.33
CA SER A 269 12.73 14.64 -7.41
C SER A 269 13.52 13.52 -8.10
N ASP A 270 13.00 12.30 -8.06
CA ASP A 270 13.61 11.09 -8.64
C ASP A 270 12.97 10.73 -9.99
N GLY A 271 12.22 11.66 -10.61
CA GLY A 271 11.54 11.48 -11.89
C GLY A 271 10.14 10.88 -11.80
N GLY A 272 9.58 10.77 -10.59
CA GLY A 272 8.19 10.34 -10.37
C GLY A 272 7.14 11.38 -10.79
N PRO A 273 5.85 11.00 -10.81
CA PRO A 273 4.79 11.89 -11.26
C PRO A 273 4.47 12.96 -10.20
N GLY A 274 4.56 14.23 -10.61
CA GLY A 274 4.13 15.39 -9.82
C GLY A 274 2.68 15.81 -10.03
N ILE A 275 2.31 16.96 -9.44
CA ILE A 275 0.95 17.52 -9.49
C ILE A 275 0.44 17.65 -10.93
N ALA A 276 1.25 18.16 -11.86
CA ALA A 276 0.84 18.38 -13.25
C ALA A 276 0.49 17.08 -13.99
N ALA A 277 1.32 16.04 -13.83
CA ALA A 277 1.10 14.73 -14.42
C ALA A 277 -0.15 14.06 -13.83
N ILE A 278 -0.31 14.13 -12.50
CA ILE A 278 -1.46 13.55 -11.80
C ILE A 278 -2.76 14.28 -12.18
N MET A 279 -2.76 15.61 -12.24
CA MET A 279 -3.93 16.38 -12.68
C MET A 279 -4.34 16.06 -14.11
N THR A 280 -3.37 15.87 -15.01
CA THR A 280 -3.62 15.44 -16.38
C THR A 280 -4.22 14.05 -16.42
N PHE A 281 -3.66 13.11 -15.65
CA PHE A 281 -4.18 11.76 -15.50
C PHE A 281 -5.62 11.74 -14.98
N LEU A 282 -5.94 12.56 -13.96
CA LEU A 282 -7.29 12.67 -13.39
C LEU A 282 -8.35 13.20 -14.37
N LEU A 283 -7.97 13.76 -15.53
CA LEU A 283 -8.94 14.12 -16.58
C LEU A 283 -9.70 12.89 -17.12
N GLY A 284 -9.09 11.70 -17.06
CA GLY A 284 -9.75 10.46 -17.48
C GLY A 284 -10.61 9.80 -16.41
N SER A 285 -10.70 10.37 -15.19
CA SER A 285 -11.52 9.83 -14.10
C SER A 285 -13.01 9.92 -14.42
N SER A 286 -13.76 8.91 -13.97
CA SER A 286 -15.23 8.92 -13.99
C SER A 286 -15.82 10.11 -13.24
N GLU A 287 -15.11 10.64 -12.24
CA GLU A 287 -15.48 11.80 -11.44
C GLU A 287 -14.45 12.93 -11.59
N ALA A 288 -13.91 13.14 -12.80
CA ALA A 288 -12.76 14.02 -13.08
C ALA A 288 -12.82 15.39 -12.41
N LEU A 289 -13.98 16.07 -12.43
CA LEU A 289 -14.12 17.38 -11.80
C LEU A 289 -13.93 17.32 -10.28
N LYS A 290 -14.59 16.35 -9.64
CA LYS A 290 -14.52 16.15 -8.19
C LYS A 290 -13.13 15.68 -7.78
N ASP A 291 -12.57 14.69 -8.46
CA ASP A 291 -11.26 14.12 -8.12
C ASP A 291 -10.13 15.17 -8.25
N ARG A 292 -10.18 16.02 -9.28
CA ARG A 292 -9.22 17.12 -9.46
C ARG A 292 -9.39 18.19 -8.37
N TYR A 293 -10.63 18.52 -8.01
CA TYR A 293 -10.90 19.45 -6.91
C TYR A 293 -10.36 18.90 -5.58
N ASP A 294 -10.69 17.67 -5.24
CA ASP A 294 -10.27 17.02 -4.00
C ASP A 294 -8.75 16.86 -3.94
N PHE A 295 -8.10 16.52 -5.06
CA PHE A 295 -6.65 16.43 -5.15
C PHE A 295 -5.98 17.78 -4.89
N MET A 296 -6.46 18.87 -5.49
CA MET A 296 -5.90 20.20 -5.24
C MET A 296 -6.19 20.68 -3.81
N LYS A 297 -7.39 20.42 -3.27
CA LYS A 297 -7.73 20.67 -1.87
C LYS A 297 -6.76 19.93 -0.94
N PHE A 298 -6.42 18.69 -1.28
CA PHE A 298 -5.46 17.89 -0.55
C PHE A 298 -4.03 18.47 -0.62
N MET A 299 -3.59 19.00 -1.77
CA MET A 299 -2.28 19.64 -1.87
C MET A 299 -2.15 20.84 -0.93
N VAL A 300 -3.21 21.67 -0.85
CA VAL A 300 -3.26 22.79 0.10
C VAL A 300 -3.23 22.29 1.55
N PHE A 301 -3.96 21.23 1.85
CA PHE A 301 -3.93 20.62 3.18
C PHE A 301 -2.53 20.10 3.56
N GLN A 302 -1.83 19.40 2.65
CA GLN A 302 -0.45 18.95 2.91
C GLN A 302 0.49 20.12 3.23
N TRP A 303 0.36 21.22 2.48
CA TRP A 303 1.11 22.43 2.74
C TRP A 303 0.80 23.02 4.12
N LEU A 304 -0.47 23.11 4.51
CA LEU A 304 -0.90 23.64 5.82
C LEU A 304 -0.40 22.79 6.99
N THR A 305 -0.36 21.47 6.84
CA THR A 305 0.09 20.55 7.91
C THR A 305 1.58 20.23 7.86
N GLY A 306 2.32 20.75 6.88
CA GLY A 306 3.73 20.43 6.68
C GLY A 306 3.99 18.95 6.36
N ALA A 307 3.09 18.31 5.61
CA ALA A 307 3.24 16.91 5.19
C ALA A 307 4.23 16.83 4.01
N THR A 308 5.47 16.42 4.30
CA THR A 308 6.58 16.44 3.31
C THR A 308 6.75 15.14 2.53
N ASP A 309 6.04 14.08 2.90
CA ASP A 309 6.20 12.73 2.32
C ASP A 309 5.00 12.30 1.45
N GLY A 310 4.39 13.27 0.75
CA GLY A 310 3.25 13.11 -0.15
C GLY A 310 3.63 12.61 -1.55
N HIS A 311 4.25 11.43 -1.65
CA HIS A 311 4.77 10.89 -2.91
C HIS A 311 3.75 10.04 -3.70
N ALA A 312 4.06 9.63 -4.93
CA ALA A 312 3.12 8.96 -5.85
C ALA A 312 2.43 7.70 -5.28
N LYS A 313 3.12 6.87 -4.48
CA LYS A 313 2.51 5.70 -3.80
C LYS A 313 1.56 6.05 -2.61
N LYS A 314 1.41 7.33 -2.27
CA LYS A 314 0.61 7.84 -1.15
C LYS A 314 -0.48 8.81 -1.60
N LEU A 315 -0.26 9.55 -2.68
CA LEU A 315 -1.20 10.60 -3.09
C LEU A 315 -2.59 10.07 -3.42
N LEU A 316 -2.70 9.03 -4.25
CA LEU A 316 -3.97 8.48 -4.69
C LEU A 316 -3.96 6.96 -4.64
N ASN A 317 -5.09 6.39 -4.25
CA ASN A 317 -5.41 4.99 -4.51
C ASN A 317 -6.61 4.92 -5.43
N LEU A 318 -6.44 4.16 -6.51
CA LEU A 318 -7.34 4.16 -7.65
C LEU A 318 -8.07 2.83 -7.72
N PRO A 319 -9.42 2.79 -7.60
CA PRO A 319 -10.15 1.58 -7.90
C PRO A 319 -9.88 1.11 -9.34
N VAL A 320 -9.61 -0.16 -9.60
CA VAL A 320 -9.44 -0.58 -11.00
C VAL A 320 -10.82 -0.86 -11.60
N ALA A 321 -11.24 -0.09 -12.61
CA ALA A 321 -12.53 -0.24 -13.30
C ALA A 321 -12.37 -0.64 -14.77
N ARG A 322 -13.47 -1.07 -15.41
CA ARG A 322 -13.42 -1.79 -16.70
C ARG A 322 -12.91 -0.98 -17.89
N ARG A 323 -12.90 0.37 -17.83
CA ARG A 323 -12.55 1.27 -18.95
C ARG A 323 -12.40 2.76 -18.56
N GLN A 324 -12.45 3.10 -17.28
CA GLN A 324 -12.37 4.48 -16.79
C GLN A 324 -11.49 4.51 -15.54
N LEU A 325 -10.75 5.61 -15.37
CA LEU A 325 -10.14 5.99 -14.10
C LEU A 325 -11.27 6.29 -13.11
N PRO A 326 -11.04 6.22 -11.80
CA PRO A 326 -11.88 5.30 -11.06
C PRO A 326 -12.99 5.93 -10.22
N LEU A 327 -13.97 5.10 -9.86
CA LEU A 327 -15.07 5.43 -8.94
C LEU A 327 -14.53 5.70 -7.53
N ASN A 328 -14.42 6.98 -7.19
CA ASN A 328 -13.90 7.54 -5.93
C ASN A 328 -12.39 7.34 -5.75
N THR A 329 -11.64 8.42 -5.95
CA THR A 329 -10.26 8.54 -5.51
C THR A 329 -10.22 8.63 -3.98
N VAL A 330 -9.48 7.74 -3.31
CA VAL A 330 -9.22 7.84 -1.86
C VAL A 330 -7.80 8.35 -1.65
N LEU A 331 -7.69 9.51 -1.00
CA LEU A 331 -6.42 10.11 -0.64
C LEU A 331 -5.81 9.33 0.54
N ARG A 332 -4.63 8.73 0.36
CA ARG A 332 -3.89 8.15 1.50
C ARG A 332 -3.20 9.29 2.23
N HIS A 333 -3.12 9.19 3.56
CA HIS A 333 -2.15 9.98 4.29
C HIS A 333 -1.27 9.11 5.16
N TYR A 334 -0.01 9.54 5.20
CA TYR A 334 1.02 9.21 6.18
C TYR A 334 1.63 10.55 6.56
N PHE A 335 1.45 10.98 7.80
CA PHE A 335 2.04 12.23 8.28
C PHE A 335 3.39 11.93 8.91
N GLY A 336 4.45 12.29 8.21
CA GLY A 336 5.71 12.65 8.85
C GLY A 336 5.73 14.16 8.99
N VAL A 337 5.13 14.70 10.06
CA VAL A 337 5.44 16.09 10.43
C VAL A 337 6.83 16.03 11.03
N SER A 338 7.84 16.54 10.32
CA SER A 338 9.11 16.82 10.95
C SER A 338 8.90 17.93 11.96
N GLY A 339 8.90 17.57 13.25
CA GLY A 339 8.85 18.51 14.35
C GLY A 339 10.08 19.40 14.33
N ALA A 340 10.07 20.45 13.53
CA ALA A 340 10.81 21.66 13.87
C ALA A 340 10.03 22.31 15.02
N GLY A 341 10.26 21.82 16.23
CA GLY A 341 9.79 22.46 17.44
C GLY A 341 10.18 23.93 17.38
N ARG A 342 9.21 24.81 17.66
CA ARG A 342 9.43 26.25 17.78
C ARG A 342 10.28 26.54 19.01
N HIS A 343 11.55 26.15 19.03
CA HIS A 343 12.61 26.69 19.88
C HIS A 343 13.96 26.20 19.34
N GLY A 344 14.66 27.07 18.62
CA GLY A 344 16.04 26.83 18.19
C GLY A 344 16.29 27.29 16.75
N THR A 345 16.85 28.47 16.61
CA THR A 345 17.43 28.99 15.37
C THR A 345 18.52 28.05 14.84
N ALA A 346 18.27 27.35 13.73
CA ALA A 346 19.31 26.89 12.81
C ALA A 346 18.69 26.63 11.43
N SER A 347 19.26 27.26 10.42
CA SER A 347 18.86 27.22 9.03
C SER A 347 18.90 25.79 8.45
N ALA A 348 17.74 25.25 8.08
CA ALA A 348 17.63 24.33 6.97
C ALA A 348 17.09 25.14 5.79
N ARG A 349 17.98 25.85 5.10
CA ARG A 349 17.66 26.43 3.80
C ARG A 349 17.39 25.27 2.85
N SER A 350 16.19 25.22 2.31
CA SER A 350 15.90 24.58 1.04
C SER A 350 16.85 25.19 0.00
N GLU A 351 17.73 24.39 -0.59
CA GLU A 351 18.32 24.72 -1.88
C GLU A 351 17.21 24.64 -2.93
N ALA A 352 16.46 25.74 -3.04
CA ALA A 352 15.57 26.03 -4.13
C ALA A 352 16.20 27.18 -4.92
N VAL A 353 16.77 26.84 -6.07
CA VAL A 353 16.84 27.69 -7.28
C VAL A 353 17.27 29.14 -7.04
N ASP A 354 18.58 29.41 -7.01
CA ASP A 354 19.08 30.75 -7.33
C ASP A 354 19.21 30.87 -8.85
N GLY A 355 18.26 31.60 -9.44
CA GLY A 355 18.22 31.89 -10.87
C GLY A 355 17.66 33.29 -11.10
N ALA A 356 18.48 34.33 -10.90
CA ALA A 356 18.44 35.57 -11.66
C ALA A 356 19.54 36.54 -11.22
N GLN A 357 20.60 36.69 -12.02
CA GLN A 357 21.17 38.01 -12.31
C GLN A 357 21.94 38.00 -13.64
N CYS A 358 21.23 38.41 -14.68
CA CYS A 358 21.80 38.94 -15.90
C CYS A 358 22.19 40.40 -15.64
N HIS A 359 23.48 40.77 -15.71
CA HIS A 359 23.97 41.95 -16.43
C HIS A 359 25.50 42.09 -16.42
N LYS A 360 26.08 41.91 -17.61
CA LYS A 360 27.19 42.64 -18.30
C LYS A 360 28.31 43.33 -17.49
N ARG A 361 29.56 42.99 -17.87
CA ARG A 361 30.77 43.80 -18.21
C ARG A 361 32.00 42.95 -17.83
N ALA A 362 33.05 42.75 -18.62
CA ALA A 362 33.63 43.52 -19.73
C ALA A 362 33.92 42.65 -20.95
#